data_AF-A0AAU2AWM1-F1
#
_entry.id   AF-A0AAU2AWM1-F1
#
_cell.length_a   1.000
_cell.length_b   1.000
_cell.length_c   1.000
_cell.angle_alpha   90.00
_cell.angle_beta   90.00
_cell.angle_gamma   90.00
#
_symmetry.space_group_name_H-M   'P 1'
#
loop_
_entity.id
_entity.type
_entity.pdbx_description
1 polymer ?
#
loop_
_entity_poly.entity_id
_entity_poly.type
_entity_poly.pdbx_seq_one_letter_code
_entity_poly.pdbx_strand_id
1 'polypeptide(L)'
;MHPDRVSVLFTDKGDGINAHVFGPFTPDTPGDSSNRRRYADITLPLEQRGLDCTVDFGLDDYIVNAELPDGSHLTTSPERSDYPDDTPPGWLVTRANPDDPDLFEIVYDSQAGGPQQFNAGSVPHLLAGIDARLDQLGVATREQAAAVQQRAESLLHRAGFVPVVRIHESHHRLPAAMTDPGERQEALGRALDLLRSEGYGYAFPADLLPAPPRPAVTTLTDQLSSALAQTGQTIEQAGHTQEVVEALSGLTAPGDGILDRVIGVLDQTASWWEGLGGAADPHYAARLRYIAEQADGYVQEIRAMRGDLADRHAPHPGRLRPTPQPARAEAANHARVAAALATSPASTRTLTGHPVEAAIAAAATPVRTTTPRR
;
A
#
# COMPACT_ATOMS: atom_id res chain seq x y z
N MET A 1 -17.41 -1.65 15.97
CA MET A 1 -16.32 -1.79 14.98
C MET A 1 -15.99 -0.39 14.51
N HIS A 2 -14.71 -0.04 14.30
CA HIS A 2 -14.39 1.24 13.68
C HIS A 2 -14.69 1.12 12.17
N PRO A 3 -15.66 1.89 11.63
CA PRO A 3 -16.17 1.74 10.26
C PRO A 3 -15.17 2.18 9.16
N ASP A 4 -14.00 2.70 9.50
CA ASP A 4 -13.02 3.24 8.55
C ASP A 4 -12.02 2.22 7.96
N ARG A 5 -12.22 0.91 8.20
CA ARG A 5 -11.18 -0.08 7.91
C ARG A 5 -11.64 -1.12 6.90
N VAL A 6 -10.91 -1.19 5.79
CA VAL A 6 -10.87 -2.36 4.89
C VAL A 6 -10.72 -3.61 5.75
N SER A 7 -11.59 -4.58 5.49
CA SER A 7 -11.65 -5.82 6.25
C SER A 7 -11.42 -7.02 5.33
N VAL A 8 -10.76 -8.04 5.87
CA VAL A 8 -10.55 -9.29 5.13
C VAL A 8 -11.40 -10.39 5.75
N LEU A 9 -12.35 -10.93 4.97
CA LEU A 9 -13.15 -12.08 5.38
C LEU A 9 -12.47 -13.36 4.91
N PHE A 10 -12.15 -14.24 5.86
CA PHE A 10 -11.68 -15.58 5.57
C PHE A 10 -12.84 -16.56 5.59
N THR A 11 -12.97 -17.40 4.56
CA THR A 11 -13.99 -18.46 4.50
C THR A 11 -13.34 -19.80 4.17
N ASP A 12 -13.83 -20.88 4.78
CA ASP A 12 -13.50 -22.24 4.35
C ASP A 12 -14.68 -22.76 3.52
N LYS A 13 -14.47 -22.83 2.20
CA LYS A 13 -15.38 -23.51 1.28
C LYS A 13 -14.63 -24.75 0.85
N GLY A 14 -15.25 -25.93 0.81
CA GLY A 14 -14.61 -27.27 0.71
C GLY A 14 -13.46 -27.52 -0.30
N ASP A 15 -13.12 -26.54 -1.13
CA ASP A 15 -11.93 -26.47 -1.99
C ASP A 15 -10.73 -25.70 -1.37
N GLY A 16 -10.86 -25.17 -0.13
CA GLY A 16 -9.79 -24.49 0.61
C GLY A 16 -10.20 -23.15 1.26
N ILE A 17 -9.22 -22.52 1.91
CA ILE A 17 -9.40 -21.21 2.57
C ILE A 17 -9.35 -20.09 1.54
N ASN A 18 -10.42 -19.31 1.48
CA ASN A 18 -10.55 -18.10 0.66
C ASN A 18 -10.48 -16.86 1.54
N ALA A 19 -9.95 -15.77 1.00
CA ALA A 19 -9.86 -14.45 1.60
C ALA A 19 -10.45 -13.44 0.63
N HIS A 20 -11.50 -12.75 1.07
CA HIS A 20 -12.10 -11.66 0.33
C HIS A 20 -11.65 -10.35 0.97
N VAL A 21 -10.99 -9.50 0.18
CA VAL A 21 -10.69 -8.13 0.61
C VAL A 21 -11.95 -7.34 0.34
N PHE A 22 -12.61 -6.96 1.41
CA PHE A 22 -13.76 -6.09 1.34
C PHE A 22 -13.30 -4.68 1.63
N GLY A 23 -13.82 -3.73 0.86
CA GLY A 23 -13.84 -2.34 1.28
C GLY A 23 -14.48 -2.23 2.68
N PRO A 24 -14.45 -1.05 3.31
CA PRO A 24 -15.06 -0.84 4.63
C PRO A 24 -16.47 -1.42 4.74
N PHE A 25 -17.19 -1.54 3.62
CA PHE A 25 -18.45 -2.24 3.56
C PHE A 25 -18.69 -2.92 2.21
N THR A 26 -18.43 -4.23 2.15
CA THR A 26 -18.99 -5.06 1.09
C THR A 26 -20.06 -5.95 1.73
N PRO A 27 -21.30 -5.92 1.25
CA PRO A 27 -22.41 -6.52 1.97
C PRO A 27 -22.29 -8.05 2.06
N ASP A 28 -22.67 -8.57 3.22
CA ASP A 28 -22.52 -9.96 3.67
C ASP A 28 -23.61 -10.90 3.09
N THR A 29 -24.25 -10.56 1.97
CA THR A 29 -25.42 -11.34 1.50
C THR A 29 -25.58 -11.36 -0.03
N PRO A 30 -25.65 -12.55 -0.67
CA PRO A 30 -26.00 -12.72 -2.08
C PRO A 30 -27.47 -12.40 -2.45
N GLY A 31 -28.14 -11.53 -1.69
CA GLY A 31 -29.61 -11.49 -1.61
C GLY A 31 -30.36 -10.60 -2.59
N ASP A 32 -29.77 -9.53 -3.14
CA ASP A 32 -30.55 -8.50 -3.87
C ASP A 32 -29.98 -8.14 -5.25
N SER A 33 -29.62 -9.17 -6.01
CA SER A 33 -28.86 -9.05 -7.25
C SER A 33 -29.58 -8.35 -8.41
N SER A 34 -30.91 -8.24 -8.40
CA SER A 34 -31.68 -7.60 -9.49
C SER A 34 -31.78 -6.08 -9.33
N ASN A 35 -32.04 -5.59 -8.12
CA ASN A 35 -32.22 -4.15 -7.87
C ASN A 35 -30.88 -3.42 -7.84
N ARG A 36 -29.84 -4.07 -7.28
CA ARG A 36 -28.46 -3.58 -7.34
C ARG A 36 -27.94 -3.43 -8.77
N ARG A 37 -28.41 -4.28 -9.70
CA ARG A 37 -28.10 -4.13 -11.15
C ARG A 37 -28.79 -2.94 -11.78
N ARG A 38 -30.02 -2.60 -11.34
CA ARG A 38 -30.79 -1.47 -11.87
C ARG A 38 -30.14 -0.12 -11.53
N TYR A 39 -29.56 -0.01 -10.34
CA TYR A 39 -28.86 1.20 -9.87
C TYR A 39 -27.34 1.05 -9.83
N ALA A 40 -26.77 0.12 -10.62
CA ALA A 40 -25.33 -0.14 -10.67
C ALA A 40 -24.51 1.12 -11.00
N ASP A 41 -25.07 2.01 -11.82
CA ASP A 41 -24.44 3.27 -12.21
C ASP A 41 -24.29 4.26 -11.05
N ILE A 42 -25.00 4.05 -9.94
CA ILE A 42 -24.91 4.85 -8.69
C ILE A 42 -24.18 4.06 -7.60
N THR A 43 -24.52 2.78 -7.40
CA THR A 43 -23.93 1.97 -6.32
C THR A 43 -22.45 1.67 -6.58
N LEU A 44 -22.04 1.32 -7.80
CA LEU A 44 -20.64 0.99 -8.09
C LEU A 44 -19.69 2.18 -7.81
N PRO A 45 -19.97 3.42 -8.24
CA PRO A 45 -19.08 4.55 -7.94
C PRO A 45 -18.98 4.91 -6.46
N LEU A 46 -20.01 4.62 -5.65
CA LEU A 46 -20.01 4.85 -4.19
C LEU A 46 -19.27 3.72 -3.47
N GLU A 47 -19.48 2.47 -3.88
CA GLU A 47 -18.72 1.30 -3.41
C GLU A 47 -17.22 1.43 -3.75
N GLN A 48 -16.88 2.03 -4.89
CA GLN A 48 -15.49 2.36 -5.25
C GLN A 48 -14.85 3.39 -4.32
N ARG A 49 -15.64 4.20 -3.61
CA ARG A 49 -15.15 5.05 -2.50
C ARG A 49 -15.10 4.31 -1.17
N GLY A 50 -15.49 3.03 -1.14
CA GLY A 50 -15.49 2.19 0.04
C GLY A 50 -16.76 2.27 0.89
N LEU A 51 -17.85 2.85 0.38
CA LEU A 51 -19.12 2.99 1.11
C LEU A 51 -19.99 1.73 1.00
N ASP A 52 -20.75 1.40 2.06
CA ASP A 52 -21.77 0.34 1.95
C ASP A 52 -22.90 0.87 1.11
N CYS A 53 -23.42 0.08 0.19
CA CYS A 53 -24.58 0.48 -0.60
C CYS A 53 -25.65 -0.58 -0.52
N THR A 54 -26.80 -0.21 0.03
CA THR A 54 -28.03 -1.00 -0.05
C THR A 54 -29.01 -0.33 -1.00
N VAL A 55 -29.79 -1.15 -1.70
CA VAL A 55 -30.91 -0.67 -2.52
C VAL A 55 -32.17 -1.13 -1.85
N ASP A 56 -32.89 -0.21 -1.23
CA ASP A 56 -34.09 -0.52 -0.47
C ASP A 56 -35.33 -0.05 -1.23
N PHE A 57 -36.45 -0.76 -1.06
CA PHE A 57 -37.73 -0.27 -1.55
C PHE A 57 -38.27 0.75 -0.54
N GLY A 58 -38.31 2.02 -0.95
CA GLY A 58 -38.87 3.12 -0.18
C GLY A 58 -40.41 3.12 -0.19
N LEU A 59 -41.00 4.30 0.03
CA LEU A 59 -42.46 4.44 0.10
C LEU A 59 -43.16 4.07 -1.22
N ASP A 60 -42.53 4.30 -2.38
CA ASP A 60 -43.10 3.99 -3.72
C ASP A 60 -42.04 3.70 -4.82
N ASP A 61 -40.73 3.85 -4.56
CA ASP A 61 -39.65 3.56 -5.50
C ASP A 61 -38.39 3.07 -4.76
N TYR A 62 -37.44 2.50 -5.49
CA TYR A 62 -36.16 2.07 -4.96
C TYR A 62 -35.24 3.26 -4.68
N ILE A 63 -34.64 3.25 -3.49
CA ILE A 63 -33.67 4.25 -3.03
C ILE A 63 -32.32 3.59 -2.82
N VAL A 64 -31.25 4.32 -3.11
CA VAL A 64 -29.89 3.88 -2.78
C VAL A 64 -29.50 4.51 -1.45
N ASN A 65 -29.21 3.67 -0.46
CA ASN A 65 -28.69 4.09 0.83
C ASN A 65 -27.19 3.81 0.88
N ALA A 66 -26.40 4.78 1.33
CA ALA A 66 -24.98 4.60 1.55
C ALA A 66 -24.56 5.03 2.97
N GLU A 67 -23.89 4.14 3.70
CA GLU A 67 -23.39 4.43 5.05
C GLU A 67 -22.05 5.17 5.00
N LEU A 68 -21.93 6.24 5.78
CA LEU A 68 -20.72 7.06 5.88
C LEU A 68 -19.89 6.68 7.12
N PRO A 69 -18.56 6.89 7.08
CA PRO A 69 -17.64 6.74 8.21
C PRO A 69 -18.08 7.28 9.57
N ASP A 70 -18.83 8.38 9.56
CA ASP A 70 -19.28 9.08 10.76
C ASP A 70 -20.61 8.55 11.34
N GLY A 71 -21.14 7.45 10.77
CA GLY A 71 -22.40 6.84 11.16
C GLY A 71 -23.64 7.51 10.56
N SER A 72 -23.48 8.56 9.74
CA SER A 72 -24.59 9.11 8.95
C SER A 72 -24.82 8.30 7.67
N HIS A 73 -25.97 8.48 7.04
CA HIS A 73 -26.33 7.80 5.80
C HIS A 73 -26.68 8.83 4.71
N LEU A 74 -26.26 8.54 3.48
CA LEU A 74 -26.73 9.20 2.28
C LEU A 74 -27.89 8.41 1.68
N THR A 75 -29.02 9.06 1.47
CA THR A 75 -30.17 8.48 0.76
C THR A 75 -30.33 9.19 -0.58
N THR A 76 -30.18 8.43 -1.67
CA THR A 76 -30.39 8.88 -3.04
C THR A 76 -31.74 8.36 -3.53
N SER A 77 -32.66 9.26 -3.83
CA SER A 77 -34.01 8.95 -4.26
C SER A 77 -34.32 9.58 -5.61
N PRO A 78 -34.89 8.82 -6.56
CA PRO A 78 -35.38 9.40 -7.81
C PRO A 78 -36.57 10.33 -7.56
N GLU A 79 -36.71 11.38 -8.37
CA GLU A 79 -37.95 12.14 -8.42
C GLU A 79 -39.05 11.29 -9.02
N ARG A 80 -40.23 11.35 -8.40
CA ARG A 80 -41.39 10.58 -8.83
C ARG A 80 -41.77 10.93 -10.27
N SER A 81 -41.94 9.90 -11.09
CA SER A 81 -42.47 10.02 -12.45
C SER A 81 -43.56 8.99 -12.69
N ASP A 82 -44.66 9.41 -13.31
CA ASP A 82 -45.69 8.49 -13.80
C ASP A 82 -45.31 7.88 -15.17
N TYR A 83 -44.11 8.21 -15.71
CA TYR A 83 -43.64 7.73 -17.01
C TYR A 83 -42.84 6.42 -16.89
N PRO A 84 -43.08 5.44 -17.79
CA PRO A 84 -42.44 4.13 -17.76
C PRO A 84 -40.98 4.10 -18.27
N ASP A 85 -40.36 5.25 -18.54
CA ASP A 85 -38.97 5.32 -19.00
C ASP A 85 -38.00 5.17 -17.82
N ASP A 86 -36.95 4.36 -18.02
CA ASP A 86 -35.98 3.94 -16.99
C ASP A 86 -35.10 5.07 -16.41
N THR A 87 -35.23 6.31 -16.87
CA THR A 87 -34.47 7.46 -16.34
C THR A 87 -35.38 8.41 -15.57
N PRO A 88 -35.14 8.64 -14.27
CA PRO A 88 -35.96 9.53 -13.49
C PRO A 88 -35.79 11.00 -13.92
N PRO A 89 -36.82 11.85 -13.76
CA PRO A 89 -36.77 13.25 -14.19
C PRO A 89 -35.79 14.10 -13.36
N GLY A 90 -35.49 13.68 -12.14
CA GLY A 90 -34.60 14.35 -11.21
C GLY A 90 -34.15 13.40 -10.10
N TRP A 91 -33.24 13.87 -9.25
CA TRP A 91 -32.70 13.13 -8.11
C TRP A 91 -32.65 14.01 -6.88
N LEU A 92 -32.96 13.42 -5.73
CA LEU A 92 -32.75 14.02 -4.43
C LEU A 92 -31.75 13.17 -3.63
N VAL A 93 -30.71 13.80 -3.12
CA VAL A 93 -29.75 13.19 -2.20
C VAL A 93 -29.82 13.93 -0.88
N THR A 94 -30.11 13.19 0.18
CA THR A 94 -30.12 13.70 1.54
C THR A 94 -29.10 12.97 2.38
N ARG A 95 -28.57 13.66 3.40
CA ARG A 95 -27.77 13.07 4.45
C ARG A 95 -28.52 13.20 5.75
N ALA A 96 -28.66 12.09 6.47
CA ALA A 96 -29.28 12.04 7.79
C ALA A 96 -28.49 11.13 8.73
N ASN A 97 -28.59 11.36 10.03
CA ASN A 97 -28.05 10.43 11.03
C ASN A 97 -29.19 9.95 11.95
N PRO A 98 -29.42 8.64 12.10
CA PRO A 98 -30.46 8.11 12.98
C PRO A 98 -30.23 8.45 14.45
N ASP A 99 -28.97 8.62 14.86
CA ASP A 99 -28.58 8.97 16.23
C ASP A 99 -28.53 10.49 16.47
N ASP A 100 -28.58 11.30 15.40
CA ASP A 100 -28.61 12.76 15.47
C ASP A 100 -29.74 13.32 14.56
N PRO A 101 -30.96 13.48 15.11
CA PRO A 101 -32.11 13.94 14.33
C PRO A 101 -32.00 15.40 13.87
N ASP A 102 -31.07 16.19 14.43
CA ASP A 102 -30.81 17.57 13.98
C ASP A 102 -29.90 17.59 12.74
N LEU A 103 -29.21 16.49 12.45
CA LEU A 103 -28.42 16.33 11.23
C LEU A 103 -29.32 15.89 10.08
N PHE A 104 -29.89 16.87 9.39
CA PHE A 104 -30.54 16.68 8.08
C PHE A 104 -30.00 17.69 7.08
N GLU A 105 -29.49 17.19 5.96
CA GLU A 105 -28.90 18.02 4.90
C GLU A 105 -29.35 17.54 3.52
N ILE A 106 -29.67 18.49 2.64
CA ILE A 106 -29.84 18.22 1.21
C ILE A 106 -28.48 18.38 0.55
N VAL A 107 -27.92 17.27 0.07
CA VAL A 107 -26.60 17.20 -0.57
C VAL A 107 -26.69 17.57 -2.05
N TYR A 108 -27.75 17.12 -2.71
CA TYR A 108 -27.99 17.36 -4.13
C TYR A 108 -29.49 17.30 -4.43
N ASP A 109 -30.01 18.25 -5.21
CA ASP A 109 -31.42 18.29 -5.56
C ASP A 109 -31.60 18.80 -7.00
N SER A 110 -31.79 17.85 -7.93
CA SER A 110 -32.14 18.12 -9.32
C SER A 110 -33.63 17.92 -9.62
N GLN A 111 -34.47 17.83 -8.59
CA GLN A 111 -35.92 17.77 -8.76
C GLN A 111 -36.48 19.08 -9.29
N ALA A 112 -37.73 19.08 -9.75
CA ALA A 112 -38.38 20.30 -10.23
C ALA A 112 -38.42 21.38 -9.12
N GLY A 113 -37.79 22.53 -9.39
CA GLY A 113 -37.66 23.63 -8.42
C GLY A 113 -36.44 23.54 -7.50
N GLY A 114 -35.66 22.45 -7.59
CA GLY A 114 -34.41 22.27 -6.87
C GLY A 114 -33.26 23.14 -7.42
N PRO A 115 -32.19 23.38 -6.64
CA PRO A 115 -31.06 24.20 -7.07
C PRO A 115 -30.32 23.63 -8.29
N GLN A 116 -30.36 22.31 -8.48
CA GLN A 116 -29.74 21.61 -9.61
C GLN A 116 -30.77 21.11 -10.64
N GLN A 117 -31.97 21.69 -10.70
CA GLN A 117 -33.06 21.27 -11.62
C GLN A 117 -32.62 21.14 -13.09
N PHE A 118 -31.62 21.93 -13.54
CA PHE A 118 -31.11 21.89 -14.91
C PHE A 118 -30.33 20.61 -15.24
N ASN A 119 -29.91 19.85 -14.23
CA ASN A 119 -29.21 18.58 -14.40
C ASN A 119 -30.17 17.39 -14.57
N ALA A 120 -31.46 17.57 -14.25
CA ALA A 120 -32.50 16.54 -14.36
C ALA A 120 -32.04 15.16 -13.83
N GLY A 121 -32.37 14.08 -14.55
CA GLY A 121 -31.96 12.70 -14.24
C GLY A 121 -30.49 12.34 -14.45
N SER A 122 -29.59 13.30 -14.68
CA SER A 122 -28.19 13.02 -15.05
C SER A 122 -27.37 12.41 -13.89
N VAL A 123 -27.12 11.10 -13.98
CA VAL A 123 -26.27 10.36 -13.03
C VAL A 123 -24.83 10.93 -12.92
N PRO A 124 -24.15 11.32 -14.01
CA PRO A 124 -22.81 11.93 -13.88
C PRO A 124 -22.79 13.22 -13.05
N HIS A 125 -23.79 14.09 -13.18
CA HIS A 125 -23.86 15.34 -12.40
C HIS A 125 -24.25 15.07 -10.94
N LEU A 126 -25.15 14.11 -10.72
CA LEU A 126 -25.48 13.59 -9.39
C LEU A 126 -24.22 13.09 -8.67
N LEU A 127 -23.46 12.21 -9.30
CA LEU A 127 -22.23 11.65 -8.72
C LEU A 127 -21.18 12.72 -8.46
N ALA A 128 -21.03 13.71 -9.35
CA ALA A 128 -20.13 14.84 -9.11
C ALA A 128 -20.54 15.68 -7.89
N GLY A 129 -21.85 15.87 -7.66
CA GLY A 129 -22.37 16.54 -6.47
C GLY A 129 -22.12 15.75 -5.19
N ILE A 130 -22.36 14.43 -5.23
CA ILE A 130 -22.08 13.53 -4.11
C ILE A 130 -20.57 13.51 -3.80
N ASP A 131 -19.72 13.33 -4.82
CA ASP A 131 -18.26 13.31 -4.68
C ASP A 131 -17.74 14.59 -4.03
N ALA A 132 -18.21 15.75 -4.48
CA ALA A 132 -17.81 17.04 -3.91
C ALA A 132 -18.19 17.17 -2.43
N ARG A 133 -19.33 16.60 -2.01
CA ARG A 133 -19.73 16.60 -0.61
C ARG A 133 -18.93 15.59 0.22
N LEU A 134 -18.71 14.39 -0.31
CA LEU A 134 -17.87 13.37 0.33
C LEU A 134 -16.45 13.89 0.58
N ASP A 135 -15.89 14.64 -0.38
CA ASP A 135 -14.58 15.28 -0.25
C ASP A 135 -14.57 16.32 0.88
N GLN A 136 -15.64 17.12 1.03
CA GLN A 136 -15.79 18.08 2.13
C GLN A 136 -15.91 17.40 3.50
N LEU A 137 -16.53 16.22 3.56
CA LEU A 137 -16.64 15.40 4.76
C LEU A 137 -15.35 14.63 5.09
N GLY A 138 -14.35 14.68 4.20
CA GLY A 138 -13.08 13.96 4.39
C GLY A 138 -13.18 12.45 4.14
N VAL A 139 -14.21 12.00 3.43
CA VAL A 139 -14.35 10.60 3.03
C VAL A 139 -13.31 10.27 1.95
N ALA A 140 -12.73 9.07 2.02
CA ALA A 140 -11.68 8.65 1.10
C ALA A 140 -12.12 8.77 -0.37
N THR A 141 -11.18 9.22 -1.22
CA THR A 141 -11.34 9.19 -2.67
C THR A 141 -11.26 7.76 -3.20
N ARG A 142 -11.77 7.53 -4.43
CA ARG A 142 -11.68 6.22 -5.08
C ARG A 142 -10.24 5.72 -5.23
N GLU A 143 -9.31 6.62 -5.52
CA GLU A 143 -7.89 6.28 -5.63
C GLU A 143 -7.30 5.84 -4.30
N GLN A 144 -7.64 6.53 -3.21
CA GLN A 144 -7.21 6.16 -1.87
C GLN A 144 -7.83 4.82 -1.44
N ALA A 145 -9.13 4.62 -1.67
CA ALA A 145 -9.80 3.36 -1.38
C ALA A 145 -9.16 2.19 -2.17
N ALA A 146 -8.92 2.39 -3.47
CA ALA A 146 -8.24 1.42 -4.32
C ALA A 146 -6.81 1.12 -3.84
N ALA A 147 -6.04 2.13 -3.43
CA ALA A 147 -4.69 1.94 -2.91
C ALA A 147 -4.69 1.13 -1.59
N VAL A 148 -5.63 1.39 -0.69
CA VAL A 148 -5.78 0.63 0.56
C VAL A 148 -6.19 -0.82 0.27
N GLN A 149 -7.09 -1.04 -0.69
CA GLN A 149 -7.47 -2.38 -1.13
C GLN A 149 -6.27 -3.12 -1.75
N GLN A 150 -5.58 -2.51 -2.72
CA GLN A 150 -4.38 -3.07 -3.35
C GLN A 150 -3.30 -3.41 -2.32
N ARG A 151 -3.17 -2.61 -1.26
CA ARG A 151 -2.24 -2.90 -0.17
C ARG A 151 -2.64 -4.16 0.59
N ALA A 152 -3.92 -4.34 0.93
CA ALA A 152 -4.40 -5.58 1.56
C ALA A 152 -4.18 -6.81 0.67
N GLU A 153 -4.47 -6.69 -0.63
CA GLU A 153 -4.22 -7.75 -1.61
C GLU A 153 -2.72 -8.10 -1.70
N SER A 154 -1.84 -7.10 -1.65
CA SER A 154 -0.39 -7.29 -1.57
C SER A 154 0.02 -8.07 -0.31
N LEU A 155 -0.59 -7.81 0.84
CA LEU A 155 -0.32 -8.54 2.08
C LEU A 155 -0.76 -10.00 1.99
N LEU A 156 -1.93 -10.26 1.40
CA LEU A 156 -2.40 -11.62 1.15
C LEU A 156 -1.46 -12.37 0.19
N HIS A 157 -1.03 -11.71 -0.88
CA HIS A 157 -0.04 -12.28 -1.80
C HIS A 157 1.27 -12.64 -1.09
N ARG A 158 1.78 -11.74 -0.23
CA ARG A 158 2.99 -11.98 0.59
C ARG A 158 2.81 -13.13 1.58
N ALA A 159 1.60 -13.37 2.07
CA ALA A 159 1.30 -14.49 2.97
C ALA A 159 1.25 -15.86 2.27
N GLY A 160 1.17 -15.87 0.93
CA GLY A 160 1.10 -17.06 0.09
C GLY A 160 -0.27 -17.31 -0.54
N PHE A 161 -1.21 -16.36 -0.46
CA PHE A 161 -2.48 -16.48 -1.15
C PHE A 161 -2.33 -16.16 -2.65
N VAL A 162 -3.14 -16.85 -3.45
CA VAL A 162 -3.19 -16.71 -4.90
C VAL A 162 -4.46 -15.95 -5.28
N PRO A 163 -4.37 -14.89 -6.09
CA PRO A 163 -5.55 -14.17 -6.57
C PRO A 163 -6.36 -15.02 -7.55
N VAL A 164 -7.68 -14.91 -7.46
CA VAL A 164 -8.67 -15.50 -8.35
C VAL A 164 -9.56 -14.38 -8.83
N VAL A 165 -9.39 -14.00 -10.09
CA VAL A 165 -10.18 -12.94 -10.74
C VAL A 165 -11.14 -13.58 -11.73
N ARG A 166 -12.44 -13.39 -11.50
CA ARG A 166 -13.54 -13.78 -12.38
C ARG A 166 -14.34 -12.53 -12.75
N ILE A 167 -15.15 -12.62 -13.81
CA ILE A 167 -15.91 -11.51 -14.41
C ILE A 167 -16.78 -10.75 -13.38
N HIS A 168 -17.16 -11.38 -12.27
CA HIS A 168 -18.00 -10.77 -11.22
C HIS A 168 -17.49 -11.00 -9.80
N GLU A 169 -16.29 -11.55 -9.63
CA GLU A 169 -15.77 -11.92 -8.31
C GLU A 169 -14.25 -11.89 -8.32
N SER A 170 -13.67 -11.14 -7.39
CA SER A 170 -12.23 -11.19 -7.11
C SER A 170 -12.04 -11.65 -5.68
N HIS A 171 -11.29 -12.72 -5.49
CA HIS A 171 -10.94 -13.22 -4.16
C HIS A 171 -9.54 -13.81 -4.17
N HIS A 172 -8.99 -14.06 -3.00
CA HIS A 172 -7.71 -14.69 -2.81
C HIS A 172 -7.95 -16.08 -2.22
N ARG A 173 -7.15 -17.08 -2.56
CA ARG A 173 -7.26 -18.41 -1.98
C ARG A 173 -5.90 -19.00 -1.67
N LEU A 174 -5.84 -19.92 -0.72
CA LEU A 174 -4.64 -20.73 -0.56
C LEU A 174 -4.42 -21.62 -1.81
N PRO A 175 -3.17 -21.96 -2.15
CA PRO A 175 -2.87 -22.83 -3.29
C PRO A 175 -3.66 -24.14 -3.21
N ALA A 176 -4.25 -24.57 -4.32
CA ALA A 176 -5.12 -25.76 -4.35
C ALA A 176 -4.43 -27.04 -3.88
N ALA A 177 -3.12 -27.14 -4.10
CA ALA A 177 -2.31 -28.29 -3.72
C ALA A 177 -1.84 -28.25 -2.25
N MET A 178 -2.08 -27.15 -1.52
CA MET A 178 -1.72 -26.98 -0.10
C MET A 178 -2.74 -27.73 0.77
N THR A 179 -2.63 -29.06 0.79
CA THR A 179 -3.56 -29.93 1.52
C THR A 179 -3.19 -30.11 2.99
N ASP A 180 -1.91 -29.93 3.34
CA ASP A 180 -1.41 -30.07 4.70
C ASP A 180 -2.07 -29.03 5.64
N PRO A 181 -2.75 -29.46 6.72
CA PRO A 181 -3.40 -28.53 7.64
C PRO A 181 -2.41 -27.60 8.37
N GLY A 182 -1.20 -28.06 8.66
CA GLY A 182 -0.17 -27.26 9.32
C GLY A 182 0.31 -26.11 8.45
N GLU A 183 0.64 -26.40 7.19
CA GLU A 183 1.04 -25.41 6.20
C GLU A 183 -0.06 -24.36 5.95
N ARG A 184 -1.33 -24.79 5.86
CA ARG A 184 -2.48 -23.88 5.74
C ARG A 184 -2.62 -22.96 6.95
N GLN A 185 -2.46 -23.50 8.16
CA GLN A 185 -2.50 -22.73 9.41
C GLN A 185 -1.34 -21.72 9.48
N GLU A 186 -0.14 -22.09 9.04
CA GLU A 186 1.00 -21.16 9.00
C GLU A 186 0.80 -20.04 7.97
N ALA A 187 0.26 -20.33 6.79
CA ALA A 187 -0.05 -19.31 5.78
C ALA A 187 -1.13 -18.34 6.28
N LEU A 188 -2.17 -18.86 6.94
CA LEU A 188 -3.20 -18.04 7.56
C LEU A 188 -2.64 -17.16 8.69
N GLY A 189 -1.80 -17.73 9.56
CA GLY A 189 -1.13 -16.99 10.64
C GLY A 189 -0.30 -15.83 10.10
N ARG A 190 0.50 -16.06 9.04
CA ARG A 190 1.27 -15.00 8.37
C ARG A 190 0.37 -13.89 7.81
N ALA A 191 -0.74 -14.24 7.16
CA ALA A 191 -1.68 -13.26 6.62
C ALA A 191 -2.24 -12.36 7.73
N LEU A 192 -2.61 -12.95 8.86
CA LEU A 192 -3.13 -12.20 9.99
C LEU A 192 -2.10 -11.30 10.67
N ASP A 193 -0.88 -11.79 10.84
CA ASP A 193 0.18 -10.99 11.43
C ASP A 193 0.51 -9.79 10.53
N LEU A 194 0.53 -9.98 9.20
CA LEU A 194 0.70 -8.90 8.23
C LEU A 194 -0.47 -7.89 8.26
N LEU A 195 -1.72 -8.36 8.15
CA LEU A 195 -2.91 -7.50 8.18
C LEU A 195 -3.02 -6.71 9.49
N ARG A 196 -2.77 -7.38 10.63
CA ARG A 196 -2.81 -6.74 11.96
C ARG A 196 -1.71 -5.68 12.10
N SER A 197 -0.51 -5.95 11.59
CA SER A 197 0.60 -5.00 11.67
C SER A 197 0.32 -3.68 10.94
N GLU A 198 -0.52 -3.73 9.90
CA GLU A 198 -0.96 -2.54 9.14
C GLU A 198 -2.35 -2.03 9.56
N GLY A 199 -2.94 -2.62 10.61
CA GLY A 199 -4.20 -2.15 11.19
C GLY A 199 -5.47 -2.55 10.45
N TYR A 200 -5.41 -3.49 9.51
CA TYR A 200 -6.60 -4.01 8.83
C TYR A 200 -7.50 -4.81 9.78
N GLY A 201 -8.81 -4.69 9.58
CA GLY A 201 -9.79 -5.57 10.22
C GLY A 201 -9.80 -6.94 9.56
N TYR A 202 -10.22 -7.98 10.29
CA TYR A 202 -10.44 -9.31 9.71
C TYR A 202 -11.52 -10.05 10.48
N ALA A 203 -12.26 -10.92 9.78
CA ALA A 203 -13.33 -11.72 10.34
C ALA A 203 -13.15 -13.22 10.02
N PHE A 204 -13.59 -14.06 10.96
CA PHE A 204 -13.51 -15.52 10.88
C PHE A 204 -14.86 -16.17 11.21
N PRO A 205 -15.25 -17.24 10.48
CA PRO A 205 -16.09 -18.28 11.00
C PRO A 205 -15.47 -18.85 12.28
N ALA A 206 -16.29 -19.12 13.31
CA ALA A 206 -15.85 -19.50 14.65
C ALA A 206 -14.89 -20.71 14.70
N ASP A 207 -14.88 -21.55 13.66
CA ASP A 207 -14.12 -22.80 13.60
C ASP A 207 -12.68 -22.65 13.06
N LEU A 208 -12.27 -21.45 12.61
CA LEU A 208 -10.98 -21.20 11.93
C LEU A 208 -9.92 -20.49 12.78
N LEU A 209 -10.10 -20.42 14.10
CA LEU A 209 -9.19 -19.68 14.98
C LEU A 209 -7.73 -20.19 14.88
N PRO A 210 -6.79 -19.35 14.39
CA PRO A 210 -5.40 -19.76 14.27
C PRO A 210 -4.63 -19.65 15.59
N ALA A 211 -3.47 -20.31 15.61
CA ALA A 211 -2.49 -20.29 16.69
C ALA A 211 -2.01 -18.84 17.04
N PRO A 212 -1.47 -18.61 18.26
CA PRO A 212 -1.04 -17.29 18.69
C PRO A 212 0.06 -16.69 17.79
N PRO A 213 0.12 -15.35 17.69
CA PRO A 213 0.93 -14.65 16.70
C PRO A 213 2.43 -14.95 16.84
N ARG A 214 3.11 -15.11 15.70
CA ARG A 214 4.58 -15.09 15.65
C ARG A 214 5.02 -13.64 15.34
N PRO A 215 6.22 -13.22 15.78
CA PRO A 215 6.73 -11.91 15.43
C PRO A 215 6.86 -11.80 13.90
N ALA A 216 6.26 -10.76 13.33
CA ALA A 216 6.32 -10.47 11.90
C ALA A 216 7.78 -10.29 11.46
N VAL A 217 8.19 -11.00 10.41
CA VAL A 217 9.48 -10.77 9.76
C VAL A 217 9.25 -9.78 8.64
N THR A 218 9.39 -8.49 8.96
CA THR A 218 9.28 -7.40 7.99
C THR A 218 10.59 -6.63 7.98
N THR A 219 11.43 -6.80 6.96
CA THR A 219 12.65 -5.97 6.83
C THR A 219 13.08 -5.71 5.39
N LEU A 220 13.17 -6.73 4.52
CA LEU A 220 13.80 -6.54 3.21
C LEU A 220 12.89 -5.89 2.14
N THR A 221 11.64 -6.34 2.04
CA THR A 221 10.74 -5.89 0.97
C THR A 221 10.35 -4.42 1.14
N ASP A 222 10.10 -3.98 2.37
CA ASP A 222 9.75 -2.59 2.65
C ASP A 222 10.94 -1.65 2.43
N GLN A 223 12.17 -2.12 2.68
CA GLN A 223 13.39 -1.39 2.33
C GLN A 223 13.52 -1.19 0.82
N LEU A 224 13.29 -2.24 0.02
CA LEU A 224 13.33 -2.15 -1.45
C LEU A 224 12.22 -1.24 -2.00
N SER A 225 10.99 -1.39 -1.51
CA SER A 225 9.87 -0.53 -1.91
C SER A 225 10.15 0.93 -1.57
N SER A 226 10.68 1.22 -0.37
CA SER A 226 11.06 2.57 0.04
C SER A 226 12.20 3.13 -0.81
N ALA A 227 13.20 2.31 -1.15
CA ALA A 227 14.31 2.72 -2.01
C ALA A 227 13.85 3.07 -3.43
N LEU A 228 12.91 2.30 -4.01
CA LEU A 228 12.31 2.59 -5.31
C LEU A 228 11.46 3.86 -5.28
N ALA A 229 10.64 4.05 -4.24
CA ALA A 229 9.87 5.28 -4.04
C ALA A 229 10.78 6.51 -3.91
N GLN A 230 11.87 6.39 -3.14
CA GLN A 230 12.88 7.43 -3.01
C GLN A 230 13.55 7.73 -4.36
N THR A 231 13.85 6.71 -5.17
CA THR A 231 14.43 6.88 -6.51
C THR A 231 13.49 7.66 -7.42
N GLY A 232 12.20 7.33 -7.41
CA GLY A 232 11.17 8.06 -8.14
C GLY A 232 11.09 9.52 -7.71
N GLN A 233 11.09 9.78 -6.39
CA GLN A 233 11.06 11.13 -5.83
C GLN A 233 12.31 11.94 -6.20
N THR A 234 13.50 11.32 -6.20
CA THR A 234 14.75 11.97 -6.64
C THR A 234 14.64 12.44 -8.09
N ILE A 235 14.15 11.57 -9.00
CA ILE A 235 13.93 11.93 -10.41
C ILE A 235 12.87 13.03 -10.53
N GLU A 236 11.79 12.92 -9.76
CA GLU A 236 10.70 13.91 -9.71
C GLU A 236 11.10 15.21 -9.02
N GLN A 237 12.28 15.34 -8.43
CA GLN A 237 12.78 16.59 -7.86
C GLN A 237 14.03 17.10 -8.57
N ALA A 238 14.59 16.31 -9.48
CA ALA A 238 15.89 16.57 -10.10
C ALA A 238 15.92 17.90 -10.84
N GLY A 239 16.80 18.80 -10.41
CA GLY A 239 17.04 20.08 -11.08
C GLY A 239 18.09 19.98 -12.19
N HIS A 240 18.81 18.87 -12.28
CA HIS A 240 19.94 18.66 -13.17
C HIS A 240 19.99 17.22 -13.69
N THR A 241 20.48 17.03 -14.93
CA THR A 241 20.54 15.67 -15.52
C THR A 241 21.42 14.70 -14.73
N GLN A 242 22.45 15.19 -14.04
CA GLN A 242 23.32 14.38 -13.17
C GLN A 242 22.54 13.67 -12.04
N GLU A 243 21.55 14.32 -11.42
CA GLU A 243 20.76 13.74 -10.33
C GLU A 243 19.88 12.58 -10.85
N VAL A 244 19.35 12.72 -12.07
CA VAL A 244 18.61 11.66 -12.76
C VAL A 244 19.54 10.50 -13.13
N VAL A 245 20.75 10.78 -13.60
CA VAL A 245 21.76 9.77 -13.95
C VAL A 245 22.16 8.94 -12.73
N GLU A 246 22.35 9.56 -11.58
CA GLU A 246 22.67 8.86 -10.33
C GLU A 246 21.52 7.92 -9.92
N ALA A 247 20.28 8.41 -9.92
CA ALA A 247 19.09 7.61 -9.64
C ALA A 247 18.95 6.41 -10.60
N LEU A 248 19.08 6.64 -11.91
CA LEU A 248 19.04 5.59 -12.92
C LEU A 248 20.22 4.62 -12.82
N SER A 249 21.37 5.04 -12.29
CA SER A 249 22.51 4.15 -12.08
C SER A 249 22.20 3.09 -11.03
N GLY A 250 21.53 3.44 -9.93
CA GLY A 250 21.08 2.45 -8.93
C GLY A 250 20.11 1.41 -9.49
N LEU A 251 19.27 1.80 -10.46
CA LEU A 251 18.32 0.89 -11.11
C LEU A 251 18.99 -0.02 -12.15
N THR A 252 19.95 0.52 -12.90
CA THR A 252 20.46 -0.11 -14.13
C THR A 252 21.92 -0.53 -14.07
N ALA A 253 22.67 -0.31 -12.99
CA ALA A 253 24.08 -0.71 -12.93
C ALA A 253 24.27 -2.20 -13.30
N PRO A 254 25.25 -2.55 -14.17
CA PRO A 254 25.53 -3.95 -14.48
C PRO A 254 25.97 -4.74 -13.25
N GLY A 255 25.37 -5.90 -13.00
CA GLY A 255 25.73 -6.82 -11.92
C GLY A 255 25.11 -6.54 -10.55
N ASP A 256 24.93 -5.26 -10.17
CA ASP A 256 24.38 -4.90 -8.85
C ASP A 256 23.12 -4.02 -8.89
N GLY A 257 22.73 -3.51 -10.06
CA GLY A 257 21.50 -2.75 -10.27
C GLY A 257 20.25 -3.59 -10.04
N ILE A 258 19.17 -2.93 -9.61
CA ILE A 258 17.92 -3.61 -9.23
C ILE A 258 17.35 -4.44 -10.40
N LEU A 259 17.33 -3.88 -11.61
CA LEU A 259 16.77 -4.58 -12.78
C LEU A 259 17.61 -5.79 -13.20
N ASP A 260 18.94 -5.70 -13.07
CA ASP A 260 19.87 -6.81 -13.34
C ASP A 260 19.64 -7.96 -12.35
N ARG A 261 19.41 -7.65 -11.07
CA ARG A 261 19.06 -8.65 -10.05
C ARG A 261 17.70 -9.29 -10.31
N VAL A 262 16.71 -8.53 -10.79
CA VAL A 262 15.40 -9.08 -11.16
C VAL A 262 15.53 -10.08 -12.30
N ILE A 263 16.32 -9.76 -13.34
CA ILE A 263 16.63 -10.69 -14.45
C ILE A 263 17.26 -11.98 -13.89
N GLY A 264 18.25 -11.86 -13.01
CA GLY A 264 18.88 -13.02 -12.36
C GLY A 264 17.90 -13.88 -11.54
N VAL A 265 16.92 -13.27 -10.85
CA VAL A 265 15.87 -14.00 -10.13
C VAL A 265 14.94 -14.74 -11.09
N LEU A 266 14.58 -14.14 -12.24
CA LEU A 266 13.78 -14.81 -13.27
C LEU A 266 14.50 -16.05 -13.81
N ASP A 267 15.80 -15.95 -14.10
CA ASP A 267 16.60 -17.08 -14.58
C ASP A 267 16.74 -18.18 -13.53
N GLN A 268 16.98 -17.83 -12.27
CA GLN A 268 17.01 -18.79 -11.16
C GLN A 268 15.67 -19.50 -10.97
N THR A 269 14.56 -18.76 -11.13
CA THR A 269 13.21 -19.32 -11.05
C THR A 269 12.95 -20.26 -12.23
N ALA A 270 13.41 -19.92 -13.44
CA ALA A 270 13.31 -20.79 -14.60
C ALA A 270 14.07 -22.12 -14.39
N SER A 271 15.29 -22.06 -13.85
CA SER A 271 16.05 -23.26 -13.48
C SER A 271 15.37 -24.09 -12.39
N TRP A 272 14.68 -23.44 -11.45
CA TRP A 272 13.90 -24.14 -10.43
C TRP A 272 12.71 -24.88 -11.04
N TRP A 273 11.98 -24.27 -12.00
CA TRP A 273 10.90 -24.94 -12.73
C TRP A 273 11.37 -26.19 -13.47
N GLU A 274 12.54 -26.16 -14.12
CA GLU A 274 13.09 -27.35 -14.79
C GLU A 274 13.38 -28.52 -13.85
N GLY A 275 13.65 -28.23 -12.57
CA GLY A 275 13.87 -29.22 -11.53
C GLY A 275 12.61 -29.93 -11.03
N LEU A 276 11.41 -29.42 -11.33
CA LEU A 276 10.15 -29.99 -10.85
C LEU A 276 9.69 -31.25 -11.62
N GLY A 277 10.07 -31.38 -12.89
CA GLY A 277 9.85 -32.60 -13.70
C GLY A 277 8.42 -32.82 -14.21
N GLY A 278 7.52 -31.86 -14.06
CA GLY A 278 6.17 -31.85 -14.63
C GLY A 278 6.15 -31.51 -16.12
N ALA A 279 5.07 -31.91 -16.80
CA ALA A 279 4.96 -31.78 -18.26
C ALA A 279 4.89 -30.32 -18.77
N ALA A 280 4.36 -29.40 -17.96
CA ALA A 280 4.26 -27.98 -18.31
C ALA A 280 5.48 -27.16 -17.87
N ASP A 281 6.34 -27.71 -17.01
CA ASP A 281 7.40 -26.95 -16.36
C ASP A 281 8.48 -26.44 -17.34
N PRO A 282 8.90 -27.22 -18.37
CA PRO A 282 9.81 -26.70 -19.39
C PRO A 282 9.22 -25.50 -20.14
N HIS A 283 7.91 -25.46 -20.34
CA HIS A 283 7.24 -24.33 -20.99
C HIS A 283 7.29 -23.07 -20.12
N TYR A 284 7.03 -23.19 -18.80
CA TYR A 284 7.15 -22.06 -17.88
C TYR A 284 8.58 -21.55 -17.75
N ALA A 285 9.56 -22.46 -17.67
CA ALA A 285 10.98 -22.10 -17.65
C ALA A 285 11.39 -21.33 -18.91
N ALA A 286 11.00 -21.81 -20.10
CA ALA A 286 11.26 -21.12 -21.36
C ALA A 286 10.60 -19.74 -21.41
N ARG A 287 9.37 -19.61 -20.89
CA ARG A 287 8.67 -18.33 -20.84
C ARG A 287 9.36 -17.33 -19.90
N LEU A 288 9.84 -17.77 -18.74
CA LEU A 288 10.56 -16.91 -17.80
C LEU A 288 11.87 -16.38 -18.40
N ARG A 289 12.64 -17.23 -19.09
CA ARG A 289 13.86 -16.81 -19.78
C ARG A 289 13.59 -15.84 -20.92
N TYR A 290 12.52 -16.06 -21.69
CA TYR A 290 12.09 -15.09 -22.70
C TYR A 290 11.78 -13.72 -22.07
N ILE A 291 11.08 -13.69 -20.94
CA ILE A 291 10.79 -12.44 -20.22
C ILE A 291 12.09 -11.79 -19.73
N ALA A 292 13.02 -12.57 -19.19
CA ALA A 292 14.33 -12.09 -18.73
C ALA A 292 15.14 -11.45 -19.89
N GLU A 293 15.15 -12.09 -21.06
CA GLU A 293 15.79 -11.56 -22.28
C GLU A 293 15.15 -10.25 -22.75
N GLN A 294 13.82 -10.17 -22.76
CA GLN A 294 13.12 -8.92 -23.09
C GLN A 294 13.42 -7.81 -22.08
N ALA A 295 13.45 -8.14 -20.78
CA ALA A 295 13.79 -7.20 -19.73
C ALA A 295 15.23 -6.68 -19.86
N ASP A 296 16.19 -7.55 -20.18
CA ASP A 296 17.58 -7.13 -20.45
C ASP A 296 17.64 -6.14 -21.61
N GLY A 297 16.92 -6.41 -22.70
CA GLY A 297 16.79 -5.48 -23.84
C GLY A 297 16.35 -4.08 -23.41
N TYR A 298 15.27 -3.98 -22.63
CA TYR A 298 14.80 -2.69 -22.09
C TYR A 298 15.81 -2.04 -21.13
N VAL A 299 16.50 -2.82 -20.31
CA VAL A 299 17.54 -2.31 -19.41
C VAL A 299 18.68 -1.68 -20.21
N GLN A 300 19.11 -2.29 -21.32
CA GLN A 300 20.14 -1.72 -22.20
C GLN A 300 19.68 -0.41 -22.84
N GLU A 301 18.43 -0.32 -23.28
CA GLU A 301 17.86 0.93 -23.81
C GLU A 301 17.85 2.05 -22.77
N ILE A 302 17.43 1.75 -21.53
CA ILE A 302 17.47 2.72 -20.43
C ILE A 302 18.90 3.14 -20.11
N ARG A 303 19.88 2.22 -20.13
CA ARG A 303 21.30 2.53 -19.95
C ARG A 303 21.80 3.48 -21.04
N ALA A 304 21.38 3.30 -22.29
CA ALA A 304 21.73 4.19 -23.39
C ALA A 304 21.13 5.60 -23.20
N MET A 305 19.83 5.69 -22.88
CA MET A 305 19.18 6.97 -22.58
C MET A 305 19.82 7.70 -21.38
N ARG A 306 20.23 6.95 -20.35
CA ARG A 306 20.99 7.49 -19.22
C ARG A 306 22.36 8.02 -19.67
N GLY A 307 23.03 7.33 -20.58
CA GLY A 307 24.27 7.80 -21.22
C GLY A 307 24.09 9.16 -21.89
N ASP A 308 23.04 9.31 -22.71
CA ASP A 308 22.71 10.58 -23.34
C ASP A 308 22.43 11.70 -22.32
N LEU A 309 21.76 11.40 -21.21
CA LEU A 309 21.52 12.37 -20.13
C LEU A 309 22.81 12.77 -19.41
N ALA A 310 23.73 11.83 -19.20
CA ALA A 310 25.03 12.08 -18.63
C ALA A 310 25.86 13.01 -19.52
N ASP A 311 25.86 12.76 -20.83
CA ASP A 311 26.59 13.58 -21.81
C ASP A 311 26.00 15.00 -21.95
N ARG A 312 24.68 15.16 -21.81
CA ARG A 312 24.02 16.48 -21.86
C ARG A 312 24.41 17.40 -20.71
N HIS A 313 24.63 16.85 -19.51
CA HIS A 313 25.08 17.56 -18.30
C HIS A 313 24.49 18.98 -18.13
N ALA A 314 23.16 19.08 -18.08
CA ALA A 314 22.44 20.36 -18.14
C ALA A 314 21.39 20.50 -17.03
N PRO A 315 21.04 21.74 -16.63
CA PRO A 315 19.89 21.98 -15.76
C PRO A 315 18.57 21.70 -16.49
N HIS A 316 17.55 21.27 -15.74
CA HIS A 316 16.23 20.99 -16.29
C HIS A 316 15.45 22.31 -16.56
N PRO A 317 14.92 22.54 -17.77
CA PRO A 317 14.40 23.85 -18.20
C PRO A 317 13.17 24.34 -17.42
N GLY A 318 12.38 23.44 -16.85
CA GLY A 318 11.19 23.78 -16.05
C GLY A 318 11.36 23.68 -14.52
N ARG A 319 12.57 23.36 -14.03
CA ARG A 319 12.81 23.15 -12.59
C ARG A 319 13.88 24.12 -12.11
N LEU A 320 13.44 25.16 -11.40
CA LEU A 320 14.35 26.10 -10.76
C LEU A 320 15.15 25.35 -9.69
N ARG A 321 16.47 25.33 -9.87
CA ARG A 321 17.42 24.84 -8.86
C ARG A 321 17.16 25.60 -7.55
N PRO A 322 16.93 24.93 -6.41
CA PRO A 322 17.05 25.59 -5.12
C PRO A 322 18.47 26.14 -5.04
N THR A 323 18.59 27.46 -4.86
CA THR A 323 19.86 28.17 -4.71
C THR A 323 20.78 27.36 -3.78
N PRO A 324 22.02 27.02 -4.18
CA PRO A 324 22.93 26.32 -3.27
C PRO A 324 23.07 27.16 -2.00
N GLN A 325 22.69 26.58 -0.86
CA GLN A 325 22.87 27.22 0.43
C GLN A 325 24.38 27.43 0.62
N PRO A 326 24.86 28.67 0.80
CA PRO A 326 26.29 28.94 0.75
C PRO A 326 26.99 28.20 1.90
N ALA A 327 27.89 27.28 1.54
CA ALA A 327 29.10 26.80 2.23
C ALA A 327 29.13 26.79 3.78
N ARG A 328 28.01 26.61 4.46
CA ARG A 328 27.96 26.59 5.93
C ARG A 328 28.46 25.26 6.50
N ALA A 329 28.35 24.18 5.72
CA ALA A 329 28.83 22.84 6.08
C ALA A 329 30.36 22.70 5.94
N GLU A 330 30.97 23.25 4.88
CA GLU A 330 32.43 23.25 4.71
C GLU A 330 33.12 24.16 5.72
N ALA A 331 32.55 25.35 6.00
CA ALA A 331 33.06 26.23 7.06
C ALA A 331 32.98 25.60 8.46
N ALA A 332 31.92 24.81 8.74
CA ALA A 332 31.79 24.08 10.00
C ALA A 332 32.79 22.92 10.12
N ASN A 333 33.13 22.24 9.02
CA ASN A 333 34.14 21.20 9.01
C ASN A 333 35.57 21.77 9.14
N HIS A 334 35.88 22.87 8.44
CA HIS A 334 37.14 23.60 8.64
C HIS A 334 37.28 24.16 10.07
N ALA A 335 36.20 24.66 10.68
CA ALA A 335 36.24 25.14 12.06
C ALA A 335 36.44 24.01 13.09
N ARG A 336 35.86 22.82 12.87
CA ARG A 336 36.09 21.64 13.74
C ARG A 336 37.49 21.07 13.59
N VAL A 337 38.02 21.02 12.36
CA VAL A 337 39.40 20.58 12.10
C VAL A 337 40.41 21.58 12.67
N ALA A 338 40.15 22.88 12.58
CA ALA A 338 40.97 23.92 13.22
C ALA A 338 40.91 23.85 14.76
N ALA A 339 39.76 23.54 15.35
CA ALA A 339 39.63 23.35 16.80
C ALA A 339 40.34 22.08 17.31
N ALA A 340 40.40 21.02 16.50
CA ALA A 340 41.13 19.79 16.84
C ALA A 340 42.66 19.94 16.70
N LEU A 341 43.14 20.88 15.88
CA LEU A 341 44.55 21.18 15.69
C LEU A 341 45.08 22.28 16.63
N ALA A 342 44.19 23.00 17.33
CA ALA A 342 44.57 23.96 18.36
C ALA A 342 45.12 23.22 19.59
N THR A 343 46.44 23.31 19.79
CA THR A 343 47.12 22.75 20.95
C THR A 343 46.68 23.49 22.22
N SER A 344 46.11 22.77 23.20
CA SER A 344 45.71 23.35 24.50
C SER A 344 46.91 24.02 25.20
N PRO A 345 46.74 25.21 25.82
CA PRO A 345 47.80 25.82 26.61
C PRO A 345 48.02 25.01 27.89
N ALA A 346 49.29 24.80 28.20
CA ALA A 346 49.80 24.00 29.31
C ALA A 346 49.22 24.46 30.66
N SER A 347 48.62 23.54 31.41
CA SER A 347 48.45 23.70 32.85
C SER A 347 49.80 23.45 33.52
N THR A 348 50.52 24.53 33.84
CA THR A 348 51.62 24.52 34.81
C THR A 348 51.07 24.04 36.16
N ARG A 349 51.44 22.82 36.56
CA ARG A 349 51.26 22.34 37.93
C ARG A 349 52.62 22.27 38.60
N THR A 350 52.85 23.24 39.49
CA THR A 350 54.04 23.43 40.30
C THR A 350 54.25 22.23 41.24
N LEU A 351 55.48 21.73 41.28
CA LEU A 351 55.94 20.61 42.08
C LEU A 351 56.53 21.15 43.40
N THR A 352 55.95 20.80 44.55
CA THR A 352 56.61 20.98 45.86
C THR A 352 56.27 19.82 46.81
N GLY A 353 57.31 19.09 47.21
CA GLY A 353 57.43 18.47 48.54
C GLY A 353 56.88 17.04 48.74
N HIS A 354 57.78 16.06 48.72
CA HIS A 354 57.69 14.80 49.48
C HIS A 354 58.21 15.04 50.94
N PRO A 355 58.03 14.15 51.97
CA PRO A 355 58.05 12.68 51.84
C PRO A 355 57.26 11.80 52.87
N VAL A 356 57.31 10.46 52.65
CA VAL A 356 57.08 9.28 53.56
C VAL A 356 55.64 9.08 54.10
N GLU A 357 54.97 7.92 54.04
CA GLU A 357 55.33 6.59 54.58
C GLU A 357 54.46 5.45 54.01
N ALA A 358 54.96 4.23 54.22
CA ALA A 358 54.58 2.93 53.70
C ALA A 358 53.18 2.39 54.06
N ALA A 359 52.65 1.50 53.20
CA ALA A 359 52.20 0.17 53.62
C ALA A 359 51.89 -0.77 52.41
N ILE A 360 52.74 -1.79 52.25
CA ILE A 360 52.41 -3.23 52.13
C ILE A 360 51.40 -3.61 51.01
N ALA A 361 51.81 -4.12 49.83
CA ALA A 361 52.40 -5.42 49.48
C ALA A 361 51.38 -6.37 48.80
N ALA A 362 51.85 -6.98 47.71
CA ALA A 362 51.48 -8.29 47.14
C ALA A 362 50.05 -8.46 46.57
N ALA A 363 49.81 -9.15 45.45
CA ALA A 363 50.67 -9.81 44.48
C ALA A 363 49.81 -10.20 43.26
N ALA A 364 50.40 -10.00 42.08
CA ALA A 364 50.50 -10.93 40.96
C ALA A 364 49.33 -11.89 40.59
N THR A 365 48.87 -11.70 39.35
CA THR A 365 48.41 -12.67 38.33
C THR A 365 49.05 -14.08 38.41
N PRO A 366 48.43 -15.16 37.86
CA PRO A 366 48.39 -15.32 36.40
C PRO A 366 47.22 -16.11 35.76
N VAL A 367 47.17 -15.90 34.44
CA VAL A 367 46.52 -16.63 33.35
C VAL A 367 46.65 -18.15 33.43
N ARG A 368 45.62 -18.90 33.00
CA ARG A 368 45.80 -20.20 32.34
C ARG A 368 44.69 -20.53 31.33
N THR A 369 45.13 -20.77 30.11
CA THR A 369 44.44 -21.41 28.99
C THR A 369 44.34 -22.93 29.22
N THR A 370 43.27 -23.59 28.74
CA THR A 370 43.34 -24.90 28.03
C THR A 370 42.00 -25.30 27.39
N THR A 371 42.15 -25.92 26.22
CA THR A 371 41.29 -26.44 25.16
C THR A 371 40.35 -27.64 25.51
N PRO A 372 39.53 -28.17 24.57
CA PRO A 372 38.23 -28.82 24.82
C PRO A 372 38.29 -30.37 24.87
N ARG A 373 37.14 -31.01 25.14
CA ARG A 373 36.98 -32.46 25.04
C ARG A 373 35.64 -32.86 24.41
N ARG A 374 35.78 -33.59 23.29
CA ARG A 374 34.92 -34.59 22.62
C ARG A 374 33.45 -34.31 22.32
#